data_AF-A0A4R1FVA0-F1
#
_entry.id   AF-A0A4R1FVA0-F1
#
_cell.length_a   1.000
_cell.length_b   1.000
_cell.length_c   1.000
_cell.angle_alpha   90.00
_cell.angle_beta   90.00
_cell.angle_gamma   90.00
#
_symmetry.space_group_name_H-M   'P 1'
#
loop_
_entity.id
_entity.type
_entity.pdbx_description
1 polymer ?
#
loop_
_entity_poly.entity_id
_entity_poly.type
_entity_poly.pdbx_seq_one_letter_code
_entity_poly.pdbx_strand_id
1 'polypeptide(L)' 'MHPTIQISVRPILDYYGKCPRCGYPAGAAETIRKSLDGLIERHVVATCELPCGWYGPVTRTTMTGGAAAADPAA' A
#
# COMPACT_ATOMS: atom_id res chain seq x y z
N MET A 1 -14.11 -15.18 9.24
CA MET A 1 -13.88 -14.71 7.86
C MET A 1 -14.96 -13.70 7.57
N HIS A 2 -14.63 -12.40 7.55
CA HIS A 2 -15.60 -11.36 7.22
C HIS A 2 -15.70 -11.25 5.69
N PRO A 3 -16.87 -11.44 5.07
CA PRO A 3 -17.00 -11.39 3.63
C PRO A 3 -16.69 -9.98 3.13
N THR A 4 -15.76 -9.88 2.19
CA THR A 4 -15.36 -8.61 1.56
C THR A 4 -16.41 -8.19 0.54
N ILE A 5 -17.00 -7.01 0.73
CA ILE A 5 -18.03 -6.45 -0.15
C ILE A 5 -17.45 -5.48 -1.19
N GLN A 6 -16.28 -4.90 -0.90
CA GLN A 6 -15.60 -3.97 -1.81
C GLN A 6 -14.09 -4.11 -1.68
N ILE A 7 -13.41 -4.12 -2.83
CA ILE A 7 -11.95 -4.06 -2.92
C ILE A 7 -11.59 -2.90 -3.85
N SER A 8 -10.71 -2.01 -3.39
CA SER A 8 -10.10 -1.00 -4.24
C SER A 8 -8.58 -1.08 -4.15
N VAL A 9 -7.91 -0.89 -5.29
CA VAL A 9 -6.46 -0.83 -5.38
C VAL A 9 -6.10 0.54 -5.94
N ARG A 10 -5.24 1.27 -5.23
CA ARG A 10 -4.80 2.60 -5.64
C ARG A 10 -3.27 2.72 -5.58
N PRO A 11 -2.62 3.29 -6.61
CA PRO A 11 -1.19 3.57 -6.54
C PRO A 11 -0.90 4.64 -5.48
N ILE A 12 0.21 4.49 -4.77
CA ILE A 12 0.75 5.49 -3.84
C ILE A 12 1.80 6.28 -4.62
N LEU A 13 1.37 7.38 -5.23
CA LEU A 13 2.21 8.18 -6.12
C LEU A 13 3.37 8.88 -5.40
N ASP A 14 3.25 9.07 -4.09
CA ASP A 14 4.24 9.69 -3.21
C ASP A 14 5.07 8.64 -2.43
N TYR A 15 5.10 7.39 -2.91
CA TYR A 15 5.98 6.36 -2.37
C TYR A 15 7.35 6.42 -3.06
N TYR A 16 8.40 6.72 -2.29
CA TYR A 16 9.78 6.84 -2.77
C TYR A 16 10.71 5.79 -2.13
N GLY A 17 10.17 4.62 -1.77
CA GLY A 17 10.95 3.52 -1.21
C GLY A 17 11.92 2.90 -2.22
N LYS A 18 13.00 2.30 -1.71
CA LYS A 18 13.96 1.53 -2.52
C LYS A 18 13.69 0.04 -2.38
N CYS A 19 13.91 -0.69 -3.46
CA CYS A 19 13.93 -2.13 -3.47
C CYS A 19 15.01 -2.65 -2.52
N PRO A 20 14.68 -3.48 -1.51
CA PRO A 20 15.68 -4.02 -0.59
C PRO A 20 16.64 -5.00 -1.26
N ARG A 21 16.28 -5.53 -2.44
CA ARG A 21 17.08 -6.51 -3.18
C ARG A 21 18.14 -5.89 -4.08
N CYS A 22 17.85 -4.76 -4.74
CA CYS A 22 18.76 -4.15 -5.71
C CYS A 22 18.97 -2.64 -5.55
N GLY A 23 18.27 -1.98 -4.61
CA GLY A 23 18.40 -0.55 -4.32
C GLY A 23 17.70 0.39 -5.31
N TYR A 24 17.08 -0.12 -6.38
CA TYR A 24 16.33 0.69 -7.35
C TYR A 24 15.03 1.24 -6.74
N PRO A 25 14.50 2.36 -7.25
CA PRO A 25 13.19 2.85 -6.84
C PRO A 25 12.11 1.77 -7.01
N ALA A 26 11.24 1.63 -6.02
CA ALA A 26 10.07 0.77 -6.07
C ALA A 26 8.81 1.64 -6.06
N GLY A 27 7.79 1.23 -6.81
CA GLY A 27 6.45 1.77 -6.68
C GLY A 27 5.71 1.06 -5.54
N ALA A 28 4.62 1.65 -5.03
CA ALA A 28 3.73 0.95 -4.10
C ALA A 28 2.27 1.21 -4.43
N ALA A 29 1.41 0.26 -4.04
CA ALA A 29 -0.04 0.38 -4.11
C ALA A 29 -0.66 -0.01 -2.77
N GLU A 30 -1.76 0.66 -2.42
CA GLU A 30 -2.61 0.29 -1.30
C GLU A 30 -3.83 -0.48 -1.80
N THR A 31 -4.09 -1.63 -1.19
CA THR A 31 -5.33 -2.38 -1.33
C THR A 31 -6.19 -2.11 -0.10
N ILE A 32 -7.40 -1.59 -0.33
CA ILE A 32 -8.40 -1.35 0.70
C ILE A 32 -9.49 -2.40 0.52
N ARG A 33 -9.78 -3.16 1.58
CA ARG A 33 -10.86 -4.15 1.61
C ARG A 33 -11.87 -3.72 2.64
N LYS A 34 -13.12 -3.57 2.22
CA LYS A 34 -14.25 -3.30 3.11
C LYS A 34 -15.07 -4.57 3.27
N SER A 35 -15.24 -5.01 4.50
CA SER A 35 -16.07 -6.16 4.84
C SER A 35 -17.52 -5.74 5.11
N LEU A 36 -18.43 -6.71 5.05
CA LEU A 36 -19.85 -6.49 5.33
C LEU A 36 -20.09 -5.92 6.73
N ASP A 37 -19.29 -6.34 7.71
CA ASP A 37 -19.35 -5.87 9.10
C ASP A 37 -18.74 -4.47 9.31
N GLY A 38 -18.36 -3.80 8.23
CA GLY A 38 -17.77 -2.46 8.27
C GLY A 38 -16.26 -2.42 8.52
N LEU A 39 -15.61 -3.57 8.74
CA LEU A 39 -14.15 -3.66 8.87
C LEU A 39 -13.46 -3.15 7.60
N ILE A 40 -12.45 -2.29 7.78
CA ILE A 40 -11.61 -1.79 6.69
C ILE A 40 -10.19 -2.32 6.90
N GLU A 41 -9.75 -3.22 6.03
CA GLU A 41 -8.37 -3.71 5.98
C GLU A 41 -7.57 -2.95 4.92
N ARG A 42 -6.34 -2.56 5.27
CA ARG A 42 -5.43 -1.82 4.39
C ARG A 42 -4.12 -2.60 4.26
N HIS A 43 -3.74 -2.90 3.03
CA HIS A 43 -2.48 -3.58 2.72
C HIS A 43 -1.69 -2.77 1.72
N VAL A 44 -0.45 -2.41 2.07
CA VAL A 44 0.46 -1.73 1.16
C VAL A 44 1.51 -2.72 0.67
N VAL A 45 1.64 -2.82 -0.64
CA VAL A 45 2.63 -3.68 -1.31
C VAL A 45 3.49 -2.79 -2.19
N ALA A 46 4.81 -2.92 -2.05
CA ALA A 46 5.77 -2.32 -2.97
C ALA A 46 6.19 -3.33 -4.04
N THR A 47 6.47 -2.81 -5.23
CA THR A 47 6.97 -3.57 -6.37
C THR A 47 8.15 -2.84 -7.00
N CYS A 48 9.23 -3.58 -7.22
CA CYS A 48 10.38 -3.18 -8.03
C CYS A 48 10.14 -3.67 -9.45
N GLU A 49 9.59 -2.80 -10.30
CA GLU A 49 9.27 -3.12 -11.70
C GLU A 49 10.50 -3.63 -12.47
N LEU A 50 11.67 -3.00 -12.27
CA LEU A 50 12.94 -3.38 -12.85
C LEU A 50 14.10 -3.02 -11.89
N PRO A 51 15.23 -3.76 -11.91
CA PRO A 51 15.53 -4.94 -12.73
C PRO A 51 15.15 -6.30 -12.09
N CYS A 52 14.82 -6.34 -10.80
CA CYS A 52 14.81 -7.61 -10.05
C CYS A 52 13.43 -8.20 -9.76
N GLY A 53 12.35 -7.49 -10.09
CA GLY A 53 10.97 -7.97 -9.94
C GLY A 53 10.50 -8.21 -8.50
N TRP A 54 11.25 -7.73 -7.49
CA TRP A 54 10.88 -7.92 -6.09
C TRP A 54 9.54 -7.25 -5.79
N TYR A 55 8.69 -7.93 -5.03
CA TYR A 55 7.49 -7.34 -4.44
C TYR A 55 7.31 -7.82 -3.00
N GLY A 56 6.70 -7.00 -2.16
CA GLY A 56 6.50 -7.36 -0.77
C GLY A 56 5.72 -6.32 0.04
N PRO A 57 5.23 -6.70 1.23
CA PRO A 57 4.56 -5.77 2.12
C PRO A 57 5.56 -4.71 2.60
N VAL A 58 5.12 -3.46 2.62
CA VAL A 58 5.92 -2.34 3.14
C VAL A 58 5.08 -1.48 4.07
N THR A 59 5.74 -0.84 5.02
CA THR A 59 5.09 0.23 5.79
C THR A 59 4.89 1.44 4.88
N ARG A 60 3.70 2.03 4.93
CA ARG A 60 3.43 3.29 4.21
C ARG A 60 4.39 4.36 4.73
N THR A 61 5.36 4.72 3.90
CA THR A 61 6.35 5.75 4.19
C THR A 61 6.19 6.80 3.12
N THR A 62 5.36 7.81 3.37
CA THR A 62 5.28 8.99 2.49
C THR A 62 6.42 9.94 2.86
N MET A 63 6.91 10.74 1.90
CA MET A 63 8.00 11.70 2.15
C MET A 63 7.70 12.68 3.30
N THR A 64 6.44 12.93 3.59
CA THR A 64 5.98 13.75 4.72
C THR A 64 5.83 12.96 6.02
N GLY A 65 6.61 11.90 6.26
CA GLY A 65 6.58 11.13 7.52
C GLY A 65 5.17 10.71 7.95
N GLY A 66 4.25 10.67 6.99
CA GLY A 66 2.83 10.63 7.25
C GLY A 66 2.45 9.19 7.47
N ALA A 67 2.58 8.73 8.71
CA ALA A 67 1.64 7.76 9.25
C ALA A 67 0.27 8.18 8.73
N ALA A 68 -0.34 7.28 7.95
CA ALA A 68 -1.52 7.51 7.15
C ALA A 68 -2.35 8.68 7.67
N ALA A 69 -2.51 9.74 6.85
CA ALA A 69 -3.63 10.65 7.04
C ALA A 69 -4.87 9.76 7.18
N ALA A 70 -5.32 9.57 8.41
CA ALA A 70 -6.58 8.96 8.72
C ALA A 70 -7.60 9.92 8.10
N ASP A 71 -8.30 9.47 7.07
CA ASP A 71 -9.45 10.18 6.54
C ASP A 71 -10.39 10.49 7.73
N PRO A 72 -10.64 11.77 8.08
CA PRO A 72 -11.72 12.13 8.97
C PRO A 72 -12.96 12.31 8.08
N ALA A 73 -13.67 11.22 7.81
CA ALA A 73 -15.01 11.27 7.25
C ALA A 73 -15.77 10.01 7.67
N ALA A 74 -16.08 9.99 8.97
CA ALA A 74 -17.27 9.32 9.49
C ALA A 74 -18.43 10.32 9.42
#